data_AF-A0A7C5EU20-F1
#
_entry.id   AF-A0A7C5EU20-F1
#
_cell.length_a   1.000
_cell.length_b   1.000
_cell.length_c   1.000
_cell.angle_alpha   90.00
_cell.angle_beta   90.00
_cell.angle_gamma   90.00
#
_symmetry.space_group_name_H-M   'P 1'
#
loop_
_entity.id
_entity.type
_entity.pdbx_description
1 polymer ?
#
loop_
_entity_poly.entity_id
_entity_poly.type
_entity_poly.pdbx_seq_one_letter_code
_entity_poly.pdbx_strand_id
1 'polypeptide(L)'
;MAEMRHHTIMTWEHGHVRAAVLQLNEGTAEIMGVAAAPVHGIGSTNLPDVDRWYAGSERALTQAEEMTAHSGSRKIVPDYVTMCIPSEVTRDLPITVSQRRRNAKRPISLEEIASFLRRGYRTAQDRAQDQGYGASEDIVCGCVTRFTVDGQSVLDPVGL
;
A
#
# COMPACT_ATOMS: atom_id res chain seq x y z
N MET A 1 12.17 -7.00 16.61
CA MET A 1 11.71 -5.87 15.77
C MET A 1 11.41 -4.72 16.71
N ALA A 2 11.93 -3.52 16.45
CA ALA A 2 11.53 -2.35 17.20
C ALA A 2 10.02 -2.12 16.99
N GLU A 3 9.29 -1.86 18.07
CA GLU A 3 7.88 -1.49 18.02
C GLU A 3 7.78 -0.18 17.21
N MET A 4 7.18 -0.24 16.01
CA MET A 4 6.95 0.95 15.19
C MET A 4 5.96 1.85 15.93
N ARG A 5 6.47 2.87 16.60
CA ARG A 5 5.65 3.80 17.40
C ARG A 5 5.16 4.99 16.60
N HIS A 6 5.90 5.40 15.57
CA HIS A 6 5.54 6.53 14.74
C HIS A 6 5.64 6.15 13.27
N HIS A 7 4.69 6.62 12.47
CA HIS A 7 4.56 6.28 11.07
C HIS A 7 4.01 7.49 10.32
N THR A 8 4.41 7.67 9.08
CA THR A 8 3.82 8.70 8.22
C THR A 8 2.88 8.07 7.21
N ILE A 9 1.69 8.63 7.03
CA ILE A 9 0.86 8.35 5.85
C ILE A 9 0.92 9.55 4.93
N MET A 10 1.11 9.30 3.64
CA MET A 10 1.08 10.33 2.61
C MET A 10 0.06 9.96 1.53
N THR A 11 -0.83 10.89 1.21
CA THR A 11 -1.79 10.72 0.12
C THR A 11 -1.47 11.65 -1.03
N TRP A 12 -1.51 11.08 -2.22
CA TRP A 12 -1.49 11.82 -3.46
C TRP A 12 -2.93 12.04 -3.89
N GLU A 13 -3.32 13.30 -4.09
CA GLU A 13 -4.67 13.69 -4.45
C GLU A 13 -4.65 14.67 -5.62
N HIS A 14 -5.80 14.91 -6.23
CA HIS A 14 -5.89 15.91 -7.28
C HIS A 14 -5.53 17.30 -6.72
N GLY A 15 -4.45 17.89 -7.24
CA GLY A 15 -4.02 19.26 -6.91
C GLY A 15 -3.24 19.41 -5.60
N HIS A 16 -3.03 18.34 -4.82
CA HIS A 16 -2.30 18.43 -3.56
C HIS A 16 -1.77 17.07 -3.06
N VAL A 17 -0.74 17.15 -2.22
CA VAL A 17 -0.23 16.03 -1.42
C VAL A 17 -0.57 16.31 0.03
N ARG A 18 -1.08 15.31 0.76
CA ARG A 18 -1.25 15.39 2.23
C ARG A 18 -0.28 14.45 2.92
N ALA A 19 0.22 14.88 4.07
CA ALA A 19 1.01 14.04 4.96
C ALA A 19 0.42 14.10 6.37
N ALA A 20 0.42 12.96 7.04
CA ALA A 20 0.02 12.83 8.44
C ALA A 20 1.07 12.02 9.20
N VAL A 21 1.59 12.59 10.29
CA VAL A 21 2.42 11.87 11.26
C VAL A 21 1.51 11.21 12.27
N LEU A 22 1.65 9.91 12.42
CA LEU A 22 0.83 9.07 13.27
C LEU A 22 1.64 8.53 14.44
N GLN A 23 0.99 8.38 15.58
CA GLN A 23 1.42 7.49 16.64
C GLN A 23 0.60 6.19 16.56
N LEU A 24 1.27 5.05 16.43
CA LEU A 24 0.64 3.75 16.40
C LEU A 24 0.62 3.18 17.82
N ASN A 25 -0.57 2.84 18.31
CA ASN A 25 -0.80 2.17 19.58
C ASN A 25 -1.64 0.91 19.31
N GLU A 26 -1.74 -0.04 20.24
CA GLU A 26 -2.39 -1.34 20.05
C GLU A 26 -3.75 -1.27 19.30
N GLY A 27 -3.73 -1.49 17.99
CA GLY A 27 -4.91 -1.43 17.11
C GLY A 27 -5.45 -0.04 16.76
N THR A 28 -4.80 1.05 17.17
CA THR A 28 -5.21 2.42 16.88
C THR A 28 -4.07 3.26 16.29
N ALA A 29 -4.44 4.29 15.52
CA ALA A 29 -3.51 5.27 14.99
C ALA A 29 -4.01 6.67 15.35
N GLU A 30 -3.21 7.43 16.09
CA GLU A 30 -3.50 8.80 16.48
C GLU A 30 -2.75 9.78 15.59
N ILE A 31 -3.43 10.82 15.09
CA ILE A 31 -2.81 11.84 14.24
C ILE A 31 -2.13 12.88 15.13
N MET A 32 -0.82 12.98 15.02
CA MET A 32 0.01 13.91 15.81
C MET A 32 0.25 15.23 15.09
N GLY A 33 0.27 15.19 13.75
CA GLY A 33 0.44 16.35 12.87
C GLY A 33 -0.03 16.03 11.46
N VAL A 34 -0.59 17.04 10.77
CA VAL A 34 -1.15 16.87 9.43
C VAL A 34 -0.94 18.12 8.62
N ALA A 35 -0.49 17.98 7.37
CA ALA A 35 -0.32 19.11 6.47
C ALA A 35 -0.65 18.72 5.04
N ALA A 36 -0.87 19.74 4.22
CA ALA A 36 -1.11 19.59 2.79
C ALA A 36 -0.27 20.62 2.03
N ALA A 37 0.28 20.21 0.89
CA ALA A 37 0.99 21.08 -0.02
C ALA A 37 0.36 21.02 -1.42
N PRO A 38 0.17 22.15 -2.09
CA PRO A 38 -0.37 22.16 -3.45
C PRO A 38 0.65 21.53 -4.41
N VAL A 39 0.17 20.66 -5.30
CA VAL A 39 0.93 20.12 -6.42
C VAL A 39 0.12 20.27 -7.70
N HIS A 40 0.79 20.32 -8.85
CA HIS A 40 0.13 20.38 -10.14
C HIS A 40 0.31 19.02 -10.85
N GLY A 41 -0.77 18.50 -11.44
CA GLY A 41 -0.66 17.48 -12.49
C GLY A 41 -0.80 16.03 -12.06
N ILE A 42 -2.04 15.59 -11.83
CA ILE A 42 -2.50 14.32 -12.40
C ILE A 42 -3.72 14.67 -13.26
N GLY A 43 -3.51 14.64 -14.58
CA GLY A 43 -4.57 14.71 -15.58
C GLY A 43 -4.41 13.50 -16.49
N SER A 44 -5.50 13.06 -17.11
CA SER A 44 -5.53 11.84 -17.94
C SER A 44 -4.53 11.80 -19.10
N THR A 45 -3.86 12.92 -19.40
CA THR A 45 -2.89 13.08 -20.49
C THR A 45 -1.49 13.48 -20.04
N ASN A 46 -1.25 13.73 -18.75
CA ASN A 46 0.05 14.22 -18.25
C ASN A 46 0.63 13.27 -17.21
N LEU A 47 1.87 12.83 -17.46
CA LEU A 47 2.71 12.21 -16.45
C LEU A 47 2.94 13.19 -15.28
N PRO A 48 3.06 12.70 -14.04
CA PRO A 48 3.36 13.56 -12.90
C PRO A 48 4.74 14.22 -13.09
N ASP A 49 4.82 15.53 -12.84
CA ASP A 49 6.08 16.28 -12.78
C ASP A 49 6.82 15.90 -11.48
N VAL A 50 7.73 14.92 -11.58
CA VAL A 50 8.39 14.31 -10.42
C VAL A 50 9.03 15.35 -9.49
N ASP A 51 9.64 16.41 -10.03
CA ASP A 51 10.32 17.44 -9.23
C ASP A 51 9.32 18.28 -8.42
N ARG A 52 8.19 18.68 -9.05
CA ARG A 52 7.13 19.41 -8.34
C ARG A 52 6.46 18.57 -7.29
N TRP A 53 6.28 17.28 -7.56
CA TRP A 53 5.67 16.33 -6.64
C TRP A 53 6.59 16.02 -5.47
N TYR A 54 7.89 15.88 -5.71
CA TYR A 54 8.91 15.77 -4.67
C TYR A 54 8.87 17.00 -3.75
N ALA A 55 8.92 18.21 -4.33
CA ALA A 55 8.87 19.45 -3.54
C ALA A 55 7.57 19.61 -2.74
N GLY A 56 6.42 19.19 -3.30
CA GLY A 56 5.15 19.17 -2.58
C GLY A 56 5.16 18.17 -1.41
N SER A 57 5.66 16.96 -1.65
CA SER A 57 5.78 15.92 -0.62
C SER A 57 6.70 16.37 0.51
N GLU A 58 7.88 16.92 0.20
CA GLU A 58 8.83 17.44 1.17
C GLU A 58 8.21 18.53 2.05
N ARG A 59 7.46 19.48 1.46
CA ARG A 59 6.76 20.54 2.20
C ARG A 59 5.69 19.97 3.12
N ALA A 60 4.83 19.09 2.60
CA ALA A 60 3.76 18.48 3.39
C ALA A 60 4.33 17.67 4.56
N LEU A 61 5.38 16.89 4.32
CA LEU A 61 6.07 16.12 5.36
C LEU A 61 6.68 17.03 6.42
N THR A 62 7.48 18.01 6.01
CA THR A 62 8.16 18.94 6.93
C THR A 62 7.16 19.65 7.82
N GLN A 63 6.07 20.16 7.25
CA GLN A 63 5.05 20.86 8.01
C GLN A 63 4.26 19.93 8.95
N ALA A 64 3.92 18.72 8.50
CA ALA A 64 3.23 17.73 9.34
C ALA A 64 4.10 17.34 10.55
N GLU A 65 5.40 17.15 10.34
CA GLU A 65 6.35 16.87 11.42
C GLU A 65 6.50 18.07 12.37
N GLU A 66 6.61 19.30 11.86
CA GLU A 66 6.67 20.52 12.69
C GLU A 66 5.42 20.67 13.58
N MET A 67 4.25 20.27 13.10
CA MET A 67 3.02 20.28 13.89
C MET A 67 3.06 19.33 15.08
N THR A 68 3.82 18.24 15.03
CA THR A 68 3.97 17.33 16.17
C THR A 68 4.63 18.00 17.38
N ALA A 69 5.45 19.03 17.16
CA ALA A 69 6.03 19.83 18.22
C ALA A 69 5.02 20.78 18.90
N HIS A 70 3.89 21.07 18.24
CA HIS A 70 2.80 21.88 18.81
C HIS A 70 1.83 21.03 19.65
N SER A 71 1.62 19.78 19.24
CA SER A 71 0.75 18.82 19.92
C SER A 71 1.47 18.04 21.03
N GLY A 72 2.80 17.99 21.00
CA GLY A 72 3.66 17.28 21.95
C GLY A 72 4.85 18.11 22.43
N SER A 73 5.84 17.47 23.05
CA SER A 73 7.02 18.17 23.60
C SER A 73 8.19 18.29 22.62
N ARG A 74 8.12 17.62 21.46
CA ARG A 74 9.21 17.59 20.46
C ARG A 74 8.68 17.30 19.06
N LYS A 75 9.44 17.74 18.05
CA LYS A 75 9.26 17.29 16.66
C LYS A 75 9.48 15.77 16.56
N ILE A 76 8.58 15.08 15.88
CA ILE A 76 8.65 13.66 15.55
C ILE A 76 8.89 13.56 14.04
N VAL A 77 9.94 12.83 13.66
CA VAL A 77 10.31 12.52 12.27
C VAL A 77 10.29 11.00 12.13
N PRO A 78 9.21 10.40 11.61
CA PRO A 78 9.13 8.95 11.45
C PRO A 78 10.10 8.42 10.38
N ASP A 79 10.70 7.26 10.62
CA ASP A 79 11.58 6.59 9.64
C ASP A 79 10.81 5.87 8.52
N TYR A 80 9.49 5.72 8.68
CA TYR A 80 8.63 4.95 7.79
C TYR A 80 7.48 5.78 7.24
N VAL A 81 7.20 5.60 5.95
CA VAL A 81 6.07 6.20 5.25
C VAL A 81 5.28 5.15 4.49
N THR A 82 3.96 5.22 4.57
CA THR A 82 3.04 4.56 3.63
C THR A 82 2.44 5.60 2.73
N MET A 83 2.54 5.36 1.42
CA MET A 83 1.99 6.24 0.41
C MET A 83 0.78 5.61 -0.26
N CYS A 84 -0.26 6.41 -0.51
CA CYS A 84 -1.35 6.06 -1.40
C CYS A 84 -1.03 6.53 -2.82
N ILE A 85 -1.16 5.62 -3.79
CA ILE A 85 -1.03 5.95 -5.21
C ILE A 85 -2.42 6.24 -5.78
N PRO A 86 -2.64 7.35 -6.50
CA PRO A 86 -3.95 7.76 -7.00
C PRO A 86 -4.50 6.78 -8.04
N SER A 87 -5.82 6.57 -8.01
CA SER A 87 -6.51 5.66 -8.93
C SER A 87 -6.31 6.02 -10.40
N GLU A 88 -6.10 7.30 -10.69
CA GLU A 88 -5.91 7.90 -12.01
C GLU A 88 -4.62 7.43 -12.70
N VAL A 89 -3.66 6.93 -11.94
CA VAL A 89 -2.37 6.40 -12.44
C VAL A 89 -2.19 4.91 -12.11
N THR A 90 -3.22 4.25 -11.58
CA THR A 90 -3.21 2.81 -11.30
C THR A 90 -4.21 2.07 -12.18
N ARG A 91 -3.97 0.78 -12.37
CA ARG A 91 -4.90 -0.14 -13.04
C ARG A 91 -5.03 -1.42 -12.24
N ASP A 92 -6.22 -2.00 -12.27
CA ASP A 92 -6.49 -3.27 -11.61
C ASP A 92 -6.20 -4.44 -12.56
N LEU A 93 -5.45 -5.44 -12.06
CA LEU A 93 -5.20 -6.70 -12.75
C LEU A 93 -5.76 -7.88 -11.93
N PRO A 94 -6.96 -8.38 -12.25
CA PRO A 94 -7.53 -9.51 -11.51
C PRO A 94 -6.80 -10.81 -11.87
N ILE A 95 -6.27 -11.47 -10.84
CA ILE A 95 -5.56 -12.75 -10.96
C ILE A 95 -6.29 -13.81 -10.15
N THR A 96 -6.53 -14.96 -10.78
CA THR A 96 -7.03 -16.16 -10.13
C THR A 96 -6.00 -17.25 -10.25
N VAL A 97 -5.59 -17.81 -9.12
CA VAL A 97 -4.75 -19.00 -9.05
C VAL A 97 -5.50 -20.12 -8.36
N SER A 98 -5.21 -21.36 -8.74
CA SER A 98 -5.79 -22.55 -8.14
C SER A 98 -4.73 -23.63 -7.98
N GLN A 99 -4.91 -24.46 -6.95
CA GLN A 99 -4.01 -25.55 -6.64
C GLN A 99 -4.78 -26.69 -6.01
N ARG A 100 -4.56 -27.91 -6.52
CA ARG A 100 -5.00 -29.13 -5.85
C ARG A 100 -3.99 -29.46 -4.74
N ARG A 101 -4.48 -29.57 -3.50
CA ARG A 101 -3.65 -29.93 -2.35
C ARG A 101 -3.24 -31.40 -2.42
N ARG A 102 -1.97 -31.69 -2.08
CA ARG A 102 -1.46 -33.07 -2.04
C ARG A 102 -2.06 -33.87 -0.88
N ASN A 103 -2.28 -33.22 0.26
CA ASN A 103 -2.92 -33.83 1.43
C ASN A 103 -4.08 -32.95 1.89
N ALA A 104 -5.27 -33.24 1.38
CA ALA A 104 -6.49 -32.48 1.69
C ALA A 104 -6.92 -32.58 3.16
N LYS A 105 -6.44 -33.60 3.90
CA LYS A 105 -6.80 -33.80 5.32
C LYS A 105 -5.91 -32.99 6.28
N ARG A 106 -4.82 -32.41 5.80
CA ARG A 106 -3.94 -31.58 6.63
C ARG A 106 -4.54 -30.16 6.71
N PRO A 107 -4.56 -29.53 7.89
CA PRO A 107 -4.93 -28.13 8.00
C PRO A 107 -4.08 -27.24 7.09
N ILE A 108 -4.68 -26.23 6.46
CA ILE A 108 -3.97 -25.24 5.65
C ILE A 108 -3.07 -24.40 6.57
N SER A 109 -1.78 -24.32 6.26
CA SER A 109 -0.83 -23.52 7.05
C SER A 109 -0.64 -22.11 6.48
N LEU A 110 -0.13 -21.21 7.31
CA LEU A 110 0.30 -19.89 6.86
C LEU A 110 1.38 -19.96 5.77
N GLU A 111 2.30 -20.94 5.83
CA GLU A 111 3.30 -21.09 4.77
C GLU A 111 2.67 -21.56 3.46
N GLU A 112 1.65 -22.41 3.52
CA GLU A 112 0.89 -22.82 2.34
C GLU A 112 0.22 -21.61 1.68
N ILE A 113 -0.42 -20.74 2.47
CA ILE A 113 -1.00 -19.49 1.99
C ILE A 113 0.08 -18.55 1.43
N ALA A 114 1.19 -18.34 2.13
CA ALA A 114 2.27 -17.48 1.64
C ALA A 114 2.86 -17.97 0.32
N SER A 115 3.04 -19.29 0.17
CA SER A 115 3.49 -19.91 -1.08
C SER A 115 2.47 -19.71 -2.21
N PHE A 116 1.19 -19.89 -1.90
CA PHE A 116 0.10 -19.69 -2.85
C PHE A 116 -0.02 -18.23 -3.32
N LEU A 117 0.13 -17.26 -2.41
CA LEU A 117 0.15 -15.84 -2.74
C LEU A 117 1.36 -15.47 -3.60
N ARG A 118 2.57 -15.99 -3.30
CA ARG A 118 3.75 -15.80 -4.15
C ARG A 118 3.53 -16.30 -5.57
N ARG A 119 2.82 -17.43 -5.72
CA ARG A 119 2.42 -17.94 -7.04
C ARG A 119 1.44 -16.99 -7.73
N GLY A 120 0.47 -16.45 -6.99
CA GLY A 120 -0.43 -15.39 -7.47
C GLY A 120 0.31 -14.18 -8.03
N TYR A 121 1.28 -13.64 -7.29
CA TYR A 121 2.11 -12.53 -7.75
C TYR A 121 2.93 -12.86 -8.99
N ARG A 122 3.52 -14.07 -9.06
CA ARG A 122 4.24 -14.49 -10.28
C ARG A 122 3.31 -14.55 -11.48
N THR A 123 2.13 -15.15 -11.33
CA THR A 123 1.11 -15.16 -12.39
C THR A 123 0.65 -13.76 -12.78
N ALA A 124 0.59 -12.82 -11.82
CA ALA A 124 0.32 -11.41 -12.11
C ALA A 124 1.42 -10.79 -12.97
N GLN A 125 2.69 -11.02 -12.63
CA GLN A 125 3.85 -10.52 -13.38
C GLN A 125 3.88 -11.08 -14.80
N ASP A 126 3.71 -12.40 -14.96
CA ASP A 126 3.69 -13.06 -16.27
C ASP A 126 2.57 -12.47 -17.14
N ARG A 127 1.36 -12.34 -16.58
CA ARG A 127 0.22 -11.78 -17.30
C ARG A 127 0.40 -10.30 -17.64
N ALA A 128 1.02 -9.52 -16.75
CA ALA A 128 1.31 -8.12 -17.00
C ALA A 128 2.28 -7.96 -18.18
N GLN A 129 3.30 -8.82 -18.26
CA GLN A 129 4.23 -8.86 -19.39
C GLN A 129 3.53 -9.22 -20.70
N ASP A 130 2.69 -10.27 -20.70
CA ASP A 130 1.94 -10.70 -21.88
C ASP A 130 0.98 -9.63 -22.43
N GLN A 131 0.41 -8.82 -21.55
CA GLN A 131 -0.50 -7.72 -21.92
C GLN A 131 0.23 -6.43 -22.31
N GLY A 132 1.56 -6.45 -22.37
CA GLY A 132 2.39 -5.31 -22.77
C GLY A 132 2.55 -4.24 -21.69
N TYR A 133 2.12 -4.51 -20.45
CA TYR A 133 2.30 -3.58 -19.32
C TYR A 133 3.77 -3.50 -18.85
N GLY A 134 4.59 -4.51 -19.18
CA GLY A 134 5.94 -4.68 -18.65
C GLY A 134 7.01 -3.67 -19.09
N ALA A 135 6.69 -2.67 -19.91
CA ALA A 135 7.64 -1.61 -20.29
C ALA A 135 7.42 -0.28 -19.55
N SER A 136 6.25 -0.07 -18.94
CA SER A 136 5.87 1.22 -18.34
C SER A 136 5.08 1.13 -17.03
N GLU A 137 4.67 -0.06 -16.60
CA GLU A 137 3.87 -0.25 -15.39
C GLU A 137 4.51 -1.30 -14.47
N ASP A 138 4.41 -1.07 -13.15
CA ASP A 138 4.90 -1.96 -12.11
C ASP A 138 3.75 -2.39 -11.18
N ILE A 139 3.86 -3.59 -10.61
CA ILE A 139 2.92 -4.06 -9.59
C ILE A 139 3.27 -3.40 -8.25
N VAL A 140 2.44 -2.44 -7.83
CA VAL A 140 2.64 -1.64 -6.61
C VAL A 140 2.00 -2.25 -5.36
N CYS A 141 0.87 -2.95 -5.51
CA CYS A 141 0.19 -3.61 -4.42
C CYS A 141 -0.63 -4.81 -4.92
N GLY A 142 -1.03 -5.69 -4.00
CA GLY A 142 -1.98 -6.76 -4.27
C GLY A 142 -2.78 -7.05 -3.01
N CYS A 143 -4.07 -7.34 -3.19
CA CYS A 143 -4.96 -7.74 -2.10
C CYS A 143 -5.68 -9.03 -2.45
N VAL A 144 -6.00 -9.83 -1.44
CA VAL A 144 -6.84 -11.01 -1.61
C VAL A 144 -8.29 -10.60 -1.52
N THR A 145 -9.03 -10.79 -2.60
CA THR A 145 -10.47 -10.50 -2.64
C THR A 145 -11.31 -11.70 -2.21
N ARG A 146 -10.83 -12.93 -2.43
CA ARG A 146 -11.57 -14.16 -2.13
C ARG A 146 -10.64 -15.35 -1.95
N PHE A 147 -10.87 -16.15 -0.91
CA PHE A 147 -10.41 -17.52 -0.84
C PHE A 147 -11.54 -18.50 -1.14
N THR A 148 -11.20 -19.61 -1.79
CA THR A 148 -12.14 -20.70 -2.04
C THR A 148 -11.47 -22.02 -1.72
N VAL A 149 -12.11 -22.82 -0.85
CA VAL A 149 -11.67 -24.17 -0.46
C VAL A 149 -12.78 -25.13 -0.86
N ASP A 150 -12.44 -26.11 -1.70
CA ASP A 150 -13.40 -27.12 -2.23
C ASP A 150 -14.70 -26.50 -2.80
N GLY A 151 -14.56 -25.35 -3.47
CA GLY A 151 -15.67 -24.62 -4.09
C GLY A 151 -16.45 -23.69 -3.15
N GLN A 152 -16.14 -23.68 -1.85
CA GLN A 152 -16.78 -22.82 -0.85
C GLN A 152 -15.93 -21.58 -0.55
N SER A 153 -16.57 -20.42 -0.50
CA SER A 153 -15.90 -19.17 -0.13
C SER A 153 -15.60 -19.15 1.36
N VAL A 154 -14.36 -18.82 1.73
CA VAL A 154 -13.92 -18.71 3.12
C VAL A 154 -13.22 -17.38 3.34
N LEU A 155 -13.30 -16.83 4.56
CA LEU A 155 -12.64 -15.57 4.91
C LEU A 155 -11.17 -15.81 5.26
N ASP A 156 -10.91 -16.75 6.16
CA ASP A 156 -9.57 -17.19 6.53
C ASP A 156 -9.45 -18.70 6.31
N PRO A 157 -8.66 -19.15 5.33
CA PRO A 157 -8.46 -20.57 5.08
C PRO A 157 -7.53 -21.24 6.09
N VAL A 158 -6.77 -20.49 6.89
CA VAL A 158 -5.75 -21.06 7.80
C VAL A 158 -6.42 -21.93 8.86
N GLY A 159 -5.93 -23.16 9.01
CA GLY A 159 -6.45 -24.14 9.96
C GLY A 159 -7.62 -24.98 9.45
N LEU A 160 -8.19 -24.66 8.28
CA LEU A 160 -9.22 -25.49 7.61
C LEU A 160 -8.63 -26.73 6.93
#